data_AF-A0A7I8W0S8-F1
#
_entry.id   AF-A0A7I8W0S8-F1
#
_cell.length_a   1.000
_cell.length_b   1.000
_cell.length_c   1.000
_cell.angle_alpha   90.00
_cell.angle_beta   90.00
_cell.angle_gamma   90.00
#
_symmetry.space_group_name_H-M   'P 1'
#
loop_
_entity.id
_entity.type
_entity.pdbx_description
1 polymer ?
#
loop_
_entity_poly.entity_id
_entity_poly.type
_entity_poly.pdbx_seq_one_letter_code
_entity_poly.pdbx_strand_id
1 'polypeptide(L)'
;MHTLNERERNSNTNLSDSTSQYRFGVFGVYPKVLQKCNNAFMACFWLTIAKILSTVLTAGVVGATLPHVEKRFGFTSRQSSIFIAIFDFASVPALILACVLGAQCHKPRAIAVGMIMLSLSCVITVIPHFSSTTYMPQLQNSDNETISLCGDSDFKGCSKVGTELVSTTHWALVALIFARILCAFGNTPLNTLAYNYMHDVAPKEQFNIAVAALNMSMMVGTAIGYLAGAATLNLPHTWPYKPDFPKSSPNFVGAWWLSYIVIAVTTAVVALPIAAFPRDLPGADLMRKSRKTEAHKGQDDDETAIFVHWRDIGGHAKRLITNGPYVALALYYSINYSTTNGFADFAPKLVQTGFGLSAPSAAVAAGLTLVLAAPVGTIAATVLSNKLKLSCRTLMTWVCVISLTVCLFAPTLLTPCQGSELRISNETCSVGVCKCTDAEIQAVCGADGYTYKSACHAGCTSTNSSAVSFSCSY
;
A
#
# COMPACT_ATOMS: atom_id res chain seq x y z
N MET A 1 -60.58 -26.45 1.69
CA MET A 1 -60.40 -25.02 2.02
C MET A 1 -59.12 -24.75 2.82
N HIS A 2 -58.78 -25.57 3.82
CA HIS A 2 -57.55 -25.41 4.61
C HIS A 2 -56.22 -25.55 3.82
N THR A 3 -56.19 -26.43 2.81
CA THR A 3 -54.99 -26.71 1.98
C THR A 3 -54.71 -25.66 0.90
N LEU A 4 -55.71 -24.86 0.52
CA LEU A 4 -55.54 -23.74 -0.42
C LEU A 4 -54.94 -22.52 0.29
N ASN A 5 -55.38 -22.25 1.53
CA ASN A 5 -54.84 -21.17 2.36
C ASN A 5 -53.36 -21.41 2.74
N GLU A 6 -52.92 -22.64 2.93
CA GLU A 6 -51.49 -22.95 3.17
C GLU A 6 -50.62 -22.78 1.93
N ARG A 7 -51.13 -23.13 0.74
CA ARG A 7 -50.42 -22.89 -0.53
C ARG A 7 -50.32 -21.40 -0.86
N GLU A 8 -51.37 -20.62 -0.61
CA GLU A 8 -51.34 -19.16 -0.77
C GLU A 8 -50.45 -18.48 0.29
N ARG A 9 -50.48 -18.95 1.54
CA ARG A 9 -49.58 -18.44 2.59
C ARG A 9 -48.12 -18.78 2.30
N ASN A 10 -47.80 -19.98 1.82
CA ASN A 10 -46.46 -20.37 1.39
C ASN A 10 -46.01 -19.67 0.10
N SER A 11 -46.94 -19.42 -0.83
CA SER A 11 -46.70 -18.58 -2.02
C SER A 11 -46.35 -17.15 -1.61
N ASN A 12 -47.11 -16.55 -0.70
CA ASN A 12 -46.90 -15.18 -0.25
C ASN A 12 -45.65 -15.02 0.63
N THR A 13 -45.29 -16.01 1.46
CA THR A 13 -44.00 -16.00 2.17
C THR A 13 -42.84 -16.13 1.20
N ASN A 14 -42.89 -17.06 0.24
CA ASN A 14 -41.86 -17.20 -0.80
C ASN A 14 -41.74 -15.96 -1.71
N LEU A 15 -42.84 -15.25 -1.98
CA LEU A 15 -42.85 -13.99 -2.73
C LEU A 15 -42.33 -12.81 -1.89
N SER A 16 -42.58 -12.81 -0.58
CA SER A 16 -42.03 -11.82 0.35
C SER A 16 -40.53 -12.01 0.61
N ASP A 17 -40.06 -13.26 0.68
CA ASP A 17 -38.64 -13.60 0.81
C ASP A 17 -37.88 -13.33 -0.50
N SER A 18 -38.48 -13.65 -1.67
CA SER A 18 -37.86 -13.32 -2.96
C SER A 18 -37.78 -11.80 -3.16
N THR A 19 -38.80 -11.03 -2.77
CA THR A 19 -38.73 -9.56 -2.85
C THR A 19 -37.83 -8.92 -1.80
N SER A 20 -37.49 -9.60 -0.71
CA SER A 20 -36.48 -9.14 0.27
C SER A 20 -35.05 -9.32 -0.25
N GLN A 21 -34.80 -10.42 -0.98
CA GLN A 21 -33.47 -10.77 -1.50
C GLN A 21 -32.87 -9.72 -2.44
N TYR A 22 -33.71 -8.94 -3.13
CA TYR A 22 -33.29 -7.89 -4.06
C TYR A 22 -33.32 -6.48 -3.47
N ARG A 23 -33.57 -6.28 -2.17
CA ARG A 23 -33.72 -4.93 -1.59
C ARG A 23 -32.40 -4.40 -1.02
N PHE A 24 -32.18 -3.10 -1.23
CA PHE A 24 -31.08 -2.36 -0.62
C PHE A 24 -31.36 -2.13 0.87
N GLY A 25 -30.51 -2.63 1.75
CA GLY A 25 -30.67 -2.53 3.19
C GLY A 25 -29.74 -3.44 3.97
N VAL A 26 -29.56 -3.12 5.25
CA VAL A 26 -28.71 -3.88 6.17
C VAL A 26 -29.45 -4.04 7.52
N PHE A 27 -29.18 -5.14 8.23
CA PHE A 27 -29.78 -5.43 9.55
C PHE A 27 -31.32 -5.37 9.60
N GLY A 28 -32.00 -5.78 8.52
CA GLY A 28 -33.46 -5.79 8.46
C GLY A 28 -34.11 -4.41 8.19
N VAL A 29 -33.32 -3.36 7.96
CA VAL A 29 -33.80 -2.02 7.64
C VAL A 29 -33.68 -1.79 6.12
N TYR A 30 -34.81 -1.58 5.46
CA TYR A 30 -34.92 -1.40 4.00
C TYR A 30 -35.59 -0.05 3.66
N PRO A 31 -34.85 1.06 3.69
CA PRO A 31 -35.42 2.39 3.49
C PRO A 31 -35.93 2.55 2.04
N LYS A 32 -37.21 2.93 1.90
CA LYS A 32 -37.88 3.08 0.59
C LYS A 32 -37.20 4.12 -0.32
N VAL A 33 -36.69 5.21 0.26
CA VAL A 33 -36.02 6.29 -0.50
C VAL A 33 -34.69 5.81 -1.09
N LEU A 34 -33.93 5.00 -0.36
CA LEU A 34 -32.62 4.50 -0.79
C LEU A 34 -32.71 3.32 -1.76
N GLN A 35 -33.91 2.75 -2.00
CA GLN A 35 -34.06 1.73 -3.05
C GLN A 35 -33.73 2.27 -4.45
N LYS A 36 -33.78 3.59 -4.66
CA LYS A 36 -33.31 4.22 -5.91
C LYS A 36 -31.81 4.01 -6.16
N CYS A 37 -31.03 3.81 -5.10
CA CYS A 37 -29.60 3.50 -5.15
C CYS A 37 -29.32 2.02 -5.48
N ASN A 38 -30.35 1.18 -5.59
CA ASN A 38 -30.22 -0.26 -5.83
C ASN A 38 -30.03 -0.59 -7.32
N ASN A 39 -28.91 -0.15 -7.89
CA ASN A 39 -28.58 -0.40 -9.30
C ASN A 39 -27.08 -0.66 -9.50
N ALA A 40 -26.72 -1.24 -10.64
CA ALA A 40 -25.34 -1.65 -10.94
C ALA A 40 -24.37 -0.46 -11.02
N PHE A 41 -24.85 0.70 -11.46
CA PHE A 41 -24.06 1.93 -11.52
C PHE A 41 -23.64 2.40 -10.12
N MET A 42 -24.58 2.46 -9.18
CA MET A 42 -24.31 2.86 -7.80
C MET A 42 -23.45 1.83 -7.08
N ALA A 43 -23.64 0.54 -7.36
CA ALA A 43 -22.74 -0.51 -6.90
C ALA A 43 -21.31 -0.29 -7.40
N CYS A 44 -21.14 -0.01 -8.69
CA CYS A 44 -19.85 0.34 -9.28
C CYS A 44 -19.25 1.55 -8.56
N PHE A 45 -20.01 2.62 -8.39
CA PHE A 45 -19.55 3.86 -7.74
C PHE A 45 -18.98 3.61 -6.34
N TRP A 46 -19.71 2.92 -5.47
CA TRP A 46 -19.24 2.63 -4.11
C TRP A 46 -18.06 1.67 -4.09
N LEU A 47 -18.04 0.66 -4.97
CA LEU A 47 -16.90 -0.25 -5.09
C LEU A 47 -15.65 0.48 -5.61
N THR A 48 -15.80 1.43 -6.52
CA THR A 48 -14.71 2.29 -7.00
C THR A 48 -14.19 3.17 -5.88
N ILE A 49 -15.05 3.82 -5.08
CA ILE A 49 -14.62 4.62 -3.92
C ILE A 49 -13.88 3.76 -2.90
N ALA A 50 -14.41 2.58 -2.56
CA ALA A 50 -13.72 1.65 -1.67
C ALA A 50 -12.35 1.26 -2.21
N LYS A 51 -12.25 0.99 -3.52
CA LYS A 51 -10.99 0.64 -4.17
C LYS A 51 -9.99 1.79 -4.15
N ILE A 52 -10.43 3.04 -4.36
CA ILE A 52 -9.61 4.26 -4.16
C ILE A 52 -9.10 4.30 -2.72
N LEU A 53 -9.97 4.18 -1.72
CA LEU A 53 -9.56 4.27 -0.30
C LEU A 53 -8.61 3.15 0.10
N SER A 54 -8.81 1.94 -0.42
CA SER A 54 -7.90 0.83 -0.19
C SER A 54 -6.51 1.11 -0.78
N THR A 55 -6.42 1.63 -2.01
CA THR A 55 -5.12 1.94 -2.63
C THR A 55 -4.46 3.18 -2.05
N VAL A 56 -5.24 4.17 -1.58
CA VAL A 56 -4.77 5.28 -0.74
C VAL A 56 -3.99 4.73 0.46
N LEU A 57 -4.52 3.71 1.13
CA LEU A 57 -3.85 3.05 2.26
C LEU A 57 -2.64 2.22 1.81
N THR A 58 -2.87 1.23 0.96
CA THR A 58 -1.92 0.13 0.74
C THR A 58 -0.69 0.54 -0.06
N ALA A 59 -0.81 1.57 -0.91
CA ALA A 59 0.29 2.07 -1.73
C ALA A 59 0.68 3.50 -1.33
N GLY A 60 -0.27 4.44 -1.36
CA GLY A 60 0.06 5.87 -1.20
C GLY A 60 0.57 6.24 0.21
N VAL A 61 -0.25 6.03 1.24
CA VAL A 61 0.10 6.44 2.62
C VAL A 61 1.21 5.58 3.20
N VAL A 62 1.20 4.26 2.98
CA VAL A 62 2.30 3.38 3.41
C VAL A 62 3.62 3.82 2.78
N GLY A 63 3.66 4.05 1.46
CA GLY A 63 4.88 4.52 0.78
C GLY A 63 5.35 5.90 1.27
N ALA A 64 4.43 6.87 1.42
CA ALA A 64 4.77 8.21 1.87
C ALA A 64 5.30 8.24 3.32
N THR A 65 4.71 7.45 4.22
CA THR A 65 5.02 7.48 5.66
C THR A 65 6.15 6.55 6.07
N LEU A 66 6.53 5.58 5.22
CA LEU A 66 7.56 4.58 5.52
C LEU A 66 8.84 5.21 6.11
N PRO A 67 9.49 6.23 5.50
CA PRO A 67 10.74 6.78 6.03
C PRO A 67 10.59 7.37 7.44
N HIS A 68 9.39 7.85 7.79
CA HIS A 68 9.10 8.40 9.11
C HIS A 68 8.84 7.32 10.15
N VAL A 69 8.18 6.23 9.77
CA VAL A 69 8.03 5.04 10.63
C VAL A 69 9.40 4.42 10.90
N GLU A 70 10.24 4.28 9.87
CA GLU A 70 11.62 3.81 9.99
C GLU A 70 12.39 4.65 11.00
N LYS A 71 12.38 5.97 10.80
CA LYS A 71 13.10 6.92 11.64
C LYS A 71 12.57 7.01 13.07
N ARG A 72 11.25 6.87 13.26
CA ARG A 72 10.62 6.93 14.58
C ARG A 72 11.01 5.75 15.47
N PHE A 73 11.06 4.55 14.90
CA PHE A 73 11.33 3.32 15.64
C PHE A 73 12.77 2.81 15.50
N GLY A 74 13.60 3.48 14.69
CA GLY A 74 14.96 3.04 14.40
C GLY A 74 14.99 1.72 13.62
N PHE A 75 14.03 1.50 12.71
CA PHE A 75 14.02 0.27 11.92
C PHE A 75 15.16 0.25 10.91
N THR A 76 15.84 -0.89 10.85
CA THR A 76 16.74 -1.21 9.75
C THR A 76 15.97 -1.34 8.45
N SER A 77 16.59 -1.03 7.30
CA SER A 77 15.94 -1.22 5.98
C SER A 77 15.37 -2.63 5.80
N ARG A 78 15.99 -3.66 6.39
CA ARG A 78 15.48 -5.04 6.37
C ARG A 78 14.13 -5.18 7.07
N GLN A 79 13.95 -4.56 8.24
CA GLN A 79 12.70 -4.62 9.00
C GLN A 79 11.57 -3.89 8.27
N SER A 80 11.88 -2.75 7.67
CA SER A 80 10.94 -1.97 6.86
C SER A 80 10.49 -2.71 5.60
N SER A 81 11.43 -3.39 4.93
CA SER A 81 11.11 -4.26 3.80
C SER A 81 10.20 -5.41 4.20
N ILE A 82 10.43 -6.03 5.37
CA ILE A 82 9.53 -7.08 5.91
C ILE A 82 8.14 -6.51 6.19
N PHE A 83 8.05 -5.30 6.77
CA PHE A 83 6.79 -4.61 7.04
C PHE A 83 5.97 -4.35 5.76
N ILE A 84 6.62 -4.02 4.65
CA ILE A 84 5.94 -3.87 3.36
C ILE A 84 5.54 -5.23 2.79
N ALA A 85 6.51 -6.15 2.67
CA ALA A 85 6.37 -7.41 1.95
C ALA A 85 5.32 -8.35 2.59
N ILE A 86 5.15 -8.30 3.92
CA ILE A 86 4.22 -9.21 4.61
C ILE A 86 2.77 -9.07 4.13
N PHE A 87 2.37 -7.89 3.64
CA PHE A 87 1.06 -7.69 3.04
C PHE A 87 0.87 -8.51 1.76
N ASP A 88 1.86 -8.52 0.88
CA ASP A 88 1.81 -9.29 -0.36
C ASP A 88 1.81 -10.79 -0.05
N PHE A 89 2.65 -11.24 0.89
CA PHE A 89 2.64 -12.65 1.34
C PHE A 89 1.31 -13.05 1.99
N ALA A 90 0.73 -12.21 2.85
CA ALA A 90 -0.55 -12.48 3.50
C ALA A 90 -1.74 -12.40 2.51
N SER A 91 -1.59 -11.70 1.39
CA SER A 91 -2.64 -11.60 0.37
C SER A 91 -2.91 -12.93 -0.33
N VAL A 92 -1.91 -13.82 -0.45
CA VAL A 92 -2.02 -15.13 -1.11
C VAL A 92 -3.02 -16.07 -0.40
N PRO A 93 -2.86 -16.39 0.90
CA PRO A 93 -3.86 -17.20 1.60
C PRO A 93 -5.21 -16.49 1.70
N ALA A 94 -5.23 -15.16 1.85
CA ALA A 94 -6.46 -14.39 1.82
C ALA A 94 -7.21 -14.51 0.48
N LEU A 95 -6.48 -14.59 -0.64
CA LEU A 95 -7.06 -14.75 -1.98
C LEU A 95 -7.67 -16.13 -2.16
N ILE A 96 -6.97 -17.18 -1.72
CA ILE A 96 -7.50 -18.54 -1.74
C ILE A 96 -8.81 -18.59 -0.94
N LEU A 97 -8.81 -18.03 0.27
CA LEU A 97 -10.00 -17.97 1.12
C LEU A 97 -11.14 -17.18 0.46
N ALA A 98 -10.84 -16.02 -0.12
CA ALA A 98 -11.83 -15.18 -0.80
C ALA A 98 -12.42 -15.87 -2.03
N CYS A 99 -11.62 -16.60 -2.81
CA CYS A 99 -12.10 -17.35 -3.97
C CYS A 99 -13.02 -18.52 -3.57
N VAL A 100 -12.63 -19.27 -2.55
CA VAL A 100 -13.39 -20.43 -2.06
C VAL A 100 -14.71 -20.00 -1.44
N LEU A 101 -14.68 -19.05 -0.51
CA LEU A 101 -15.88 -18.57 0.16
C LEU A 101 -16.72 -17.67 -0.77
N GLY A 102 -16.08 -17.01 -1.73
CA GLY A 102 -16.68 -16.04 -2.65
C GLY A 102 -17.77 -16.59 -3.56
N ALA A 103 -17.74 -17.89 -3.87
CA ALA A 103 -18.75 -18.53 -4.70
C ALA A 103 -20.12 -18.63 -4.00
N GLN A 104 -20.12 -18.76 -2.68
CA GLN A 104 -21.33 -19.03 -1.90
C GLN A 104 -21.71 -17.86 -0.98
N CYS A 105 -20.79 -16.93 -0.71
CA CYS A 105 -21.03 -15.82 0.19
C CYS A 105 -21.85 -14.69 -0.45
N HIS A 106 -22.39 -13.83 0.42
CA HIS A 106 -23.01 -12.58 0.02
C HIS A 106 -21.91 -11.55 -0.32
N LYS A 107 -21.45 -11.53 -1.58
CA LYS A 107 -20.27 -10.77 -2.05
C LYS A 107 -20.19 -9.32 -1.52
N PRO A 108 -21.23 -8.46 -1.61
CA PRO A 108 -21.15 -7.09 -1.05
C PRO A 108 -20.87 -7.04 0.45
N ARG A 109 -21.49 -7.92 1.25
CA ARG A 109 -21.26 -7.98 2.70
C ARG A 109 -19.87 -8.49 3.03
N ALA A 110 -19.36 -9.46 2.27
CA ALA A 110 -17.97 -9.92 2.42
C ALA A 110 -16.96 -8.79 2.11
N ILE A 111 -17.22 -7.98 1.08
CA ILE A 111 -16.42 -6.79 0.77
C ILE A 111 -16.50 -5.78 1.92
N ALA A 112 -17.70 -5.50 2.45
CA ALA A 112 -17.87 -4.57 3.56
C ALA A 112 -17.15 -5.03 4.84
N VAL A 113 -17.19 -6.32 5.17
CA VAL A 113 -16.39 -6.90 6.27
C VAL A 113 -14.89 -6.68 6.01
N GLY A 114 -14.44 -6.90 4.78
CA GLY A 114 -13.06 -6.59 4.39
C GLY A 114 -12.68 -5.11 4.59
N MET A 115 -13.58 -4.18 4.27
CA MET A 115 -13.38 -2.75 4.50
C MET A 115 -13.30 -2.39 6.00
N ILE A 116 -14.08 -3.05 6.86
CA ILE A 116 -13.95 -2.89 8.32
C ILE A 116 -12.62 -3.47 8.83
N MET A 117 -12.16 -4.60 8.28
CA MET A 117 -10.83 -5.14 8.59
C MET A 117 -9.71 -4.19 8.16
N LEU A 118 -9.85 -3.51 7.01
CA LEU A 118 -8.94 -2.44 6.58
C LEU A 118 -8.94 -1.28 7.59
N SER A 119 -10.10 -0.82 8.02
CA SER A 119 -10.19 0.24 9.04
C SER A 119 -9.52 -0.17 10.35
N LEU A 120 -9.73 -1.41 10.81
CA LEU A 120 -9.10 -1.92 12.02
C LEU A 120 -7.58 -2.02 11.86
N SER A 121 -7.09 -2.39 10.67
CA SER A 121 -5.65 -2.42 10.40
C SER A 121 -5.00 -1.04 10.57
N CYS A 122 -5.64 0.03 10.10
CA CYS A 122 -5.16 1.41 10.29
C CYS A 122 -5.08 1.79 11.77
N VAL A 123 -6.08 1.42 12.57
CA VAL A 123 -6.08 1.68 14.02
C VAL A 123 -4.91 0.97 14.68
N ILE A 124 -4.67 -0.31 14.35
CA ILE A 124 -3.55 -1.09 14.88
C ILE A 124 -2.21 -0.47 14.47
N THR A 125 -2.08 0.01 13.23
CA THR A 125 -0.87 0.70 12.76
C THR A 125 -0.52 1.94 13.60
N VAL A 126 -1.53 2.61 14.17
CA VAL A 126 -1.35 3.82 14.97
C VAL A 126 -0.99 3.52 16.45
N ILE A 127 -1.39 2.36 16.99
CA ILE A 127 -1.18 2.02 18.42
C ILE A 127 0.29 2.18 18.88
N PRO A 128 1.32 1.72 18.13
CA PRO A 128 2.71 1.90 18.52
C PRO A 128 3.10 3.36 18.74
N HIS A 129 2.48 4.32 18.03
CA HIS A 129 2.77 5.74 18.22
C HIS A 129 2.46 6.22 19.64
N PHE A 130 1.31 5.81 20.19
CA PHE A 130 0.83 6.25 21.50
C PHE A 130 1.33 5.39 22.66
N SER A 131 1.72 4.13 22.38
CA SER A 131 2.23 3.21 23.40
C SER A 131 3.76 3.23 23.55
N SER A 132 4.50 3.72 22.55
CA SER A 132 5.95 3.86 22.62
C SER A 132 6.36 5.14 23.35
N THR A 133 7.51 5.10 24.02
CA THR A 133 8.12 6.27 24.65
C THR A 133 8.31 7.41 23.64
N THR A 134 8.09 8.64 24.10
CA THR A 134 8.17 9.86 23.28
C THR A 134 9.48 9.88 22.49
N TYR A 135 9.41 10.18 21.19
CA TYR A 135 10.62 10.41 20.39
C TYR A 135 11.30 11.66 20.92
N MET A 136 12.25 11.47 21.82
CA MET A 136 13.23 12.48 22.17
C MET A 136 14.36 12.30 21.16
N PRO A 137 14.47 13.13 20.10
CA PRO A 137 15.73 13.20 19.40
C PRO A 137 16.79 13.49 20.46
N GLN A 138 17.95 12.83 20.38
CA GLN A 138 19.05 12.95 21.33
C GLN A 138 19.58 14.39 21.35
N LEU A 139 18.82 15.29 21.98
CA LEU A 139 19.22 16.61 22.43
C LEU A 139 19.26 16.43 23.94
N GLN A 140 20.42 15.98 24.40
CA GLN A 140 20.75 16.02 25.80
C GLN A 140 20.67 17.50 26.19
N ASN A 141 19.58 17.88 26.85
CA ASN A 141 19.44 19.18 27.49
C ASN A 141 20.56 19.28 28.54
N SER A 142 21.59 20.03 28.20
CA SER A 142 22.47 20.68 29.16
C SER A 142 22.82 22.03 28.56
N ASP A 143 22.52 23.05 29.34
CA ASP A 143 22.52 24.46 28.96
C ASP A 143 23.84 24.88 28.30
N ASN A 144 23.76 25.63 27.19
CA ASN A 144 24.84 26.49 26.66
C ASN A 144 26.25 25.89 26.43
N GLU A 145 26.41 24.58 26.22
CA GLU A 145 27.70 24.03 25.82
C GLU A 145 27.64 23.39 24.43
N THR A 146 28.52 23.87 23.55
CA THR A 146 28.88 23.20 22.30
C THR A 146 29.23 21.75 22.60
N ILE A 147 28.41 20.80 22.14
CA ILE A 147 28.68 19.37 22.32
C ILE A 147 29.98 19.07 21.56
N SER A 148 31.05 18.86 22.32
CA SER A 148 32.32 18.38 21.83
C SER A 148 32.14 16.97 21.29
N LEU A 149 32.24 16.83 19.97
CA LEU A 149 32.17 15.54 19.27
C LEU A 149 33.44 14.70 19.48
N CYS A 150 34.55 15.32 19.92
CA CYS A 150 35.80 14.66 20.28
C CYS A 150 36.29 15.19 21.64
N GLY A 151 35.84 14.55 22.73
CA GLY A 151 36.23 14.88 24.10
C GLY A 151 36.78 13.65 24.82
N ASP A 152 37.78 13.89 25.68
CA ASP A 152 38.54 12.86 26.38
C ASP A 152 37.68 12.00 27.32
N SER A 153 38.15 10.79 27.54
CA SER A 153 37.44 9.68 28.19
C SER A 153 36.89 9.99 29.58
N ASP A 154 35.61 10.37 29.69
CA ASP A 154 34.75 10.03 30.84
C ASP A 154 33.23 10.23 30.60
N PHE A 155 32.71 9.82 29.43
CA PHE A 155 31.25 9.78 29.21
C PHE A 155 30.61 8.60 29.95
N LYS A 156 30.45 8.71 31.27
CA LYS A 156 29.59 7.83 32.09
C LYS A 156 28.09 8.14 31.90
N GLY A 157 27.66 8.27 30.65
CA GLY A 157 26.31 8.70 30.26
C GLY A 157 25.47 7.67 29.50
N CYS A 158 25.97 6.46 29.21
CA CYS A 158 25.15 5.39 28.63
C CYS A 158 24.41 4.60 29.73
N SER A 159 23.49 5.27 30.43
CA SER A 159 22.64 4.62 31.42
C SER A 159 21.45 3.96 30.73
N LYS A 160 21.39 2.63 30.70
CA LYS A 160 20.20 1.74 30.57
C LYS A 160 19.11 2.03 29.51
N VAL A 161 19.28 2.98 28.58
CA VAL A 161 18.30 3.29 27.53
C VAL A 161 18.21 2.18 26.47
N GLY A 162 19.22 1.31 26.37
CA GLY A 162 19.27 0.25 25.35
C GLY A 162 18.19 -0.83 25.48
N THR A 163 17.83 -1.26 26.70
CA THR A 163 16.88 -2.38 26.88
C THR A 163 15.43 -1.94 26.66
N GLU A 164 15.06 -0.74 27.12
CA GLU A 164 13.70 -0.19 26.94
C GLU A 164 13.45 0.26 25.49
N LEU A 165 14.45 0.85 24.82
CA LEU A 165 14.33 1.24 23.41
C LEU A 165 14.21 0.01 22.50
N VAL A 166 15.02 -1.02 22.72
CA VAL A 166 14.95 -2.28 21.96
C VAL A 166 13.62 -3.00 22.16
N SER A 167 13.11 -3.09 23.40
CA SER A 167 11.80 -3.69 23.69
C SER A 167 10.66 -2.95 22.99
N THR A 168 10.69 -1.62 23.00
CA THR A 168 9.69 -0.75 22.35
C THR A 168 9.69 -0.92 20.83
N THR A 169 10.87 -1.02 20.21
CA THR A 169 11.03 -1.24 18.76
C THR A 169 10.50 -2.62 18.34
N HIS A 170 10.75 -3.68 19.11
CA HIS A 170 10.24 -5.02 18.80
C HIS A 170 8.72 -5.10 18.89
N TRP A 171 8.12 -4.55 19.95
CA TRP A 171 6.66 -4.46 20.07
C TRP A 171 6.03 -3.73 18.88
N ALA A 172 6.56 -2.55 18.54
CA ALA A 172 6.07 -1.75 17.43
C ALA A 172 6.12 -2.54 16.11
N LEU A 173 7.22 -3.23 15.83
CA LEU A 173 7.38 -4.04 14.63
C LEU A 173 6.33 -5.17 14.56
N VAL A 174 6.11 -5.89 15.66
CA VAL A 174 5.11 -6.98 15.70
C VAL A 174 3.69 -6.46 15.47
N ALA A 175 3.32 -5.35 16.13
CA ALA A 175 2.02 -4.72 15.94
C ALA A 175 1.81 -4.24 14.49
N LEU A 176 2.84 -3.64 13.89
CA LEU A 176 2.83 -3.19 12.50
C LEU A 176 2.73 -4.36 11.51
N ILE A 177 3.44 -5.46 11.75
CA ILE A 177 3.34 -6.69 10.95
C ILE A 177 1.92 -7.26 11.02
N PHE A 178 1.35 -7.36 12.23
CA PHE A 178 -0.02 -7.84 12.42
C PHE A 178 -1.05 -6.96 11.70
N ALA A 179 -0.89 -5.63 11.78
CA ALA A 179 -1.72 -4.70 11.04
C ALA A 179 -1.66 -4.95 9.52
N ARG A 180 -0.47 -5.21 8.96
CA ARG A 180 -0.30 -5.47 7.53
C ARG A 180 -0.92 -6.78 7.07
N ILE A 181 -0.87 -7.83 7.90
CA ILE A 181 -1.59 -9.08 7.65
C ILE A 181 -3.09 -8.82 7.63
N LEU A 182 -3.63 -8.13 8.64
CA LEU A 182 -5.06 -7.80 8.69
C LEU A 182 -5.49 -6.94 7.50
N CYS A 183 -4.64 -6.00 7.10
CA CYS A 183 -4.82 -5.17 5.92
C CYS A 183 -4.91 -6.01 4.64
N ALA A 184 -4.05 -7.03 4.48
CA ALA A 184 -4.09 -7.93 3.33
C ALA A 184 -5.41 -8.71 3.27
N PHE A 185 -5.84 -9.30 4.40
CA PHE A 185 -7.11 -10.02 4.48
C PHE A 185 -8.31 -9.11 4.22
N GLY A 186 -8.27 -7.86 4.66
CA GLY A 186 -9.33 -6.87 4.39
C GLY A 186 -9.36 -6.39 2.93
N ASN A 187 -8.20 -6.23 2.30
CA ASN A 187 -8.07 -5.74 0.93
C ASN A 187 -8.49 -6.80 -0.11
N THR A 188 -8.17 -8.07 0.13
CA THR A 188 -8.36 -9.12 -0.87
C THR A 188 -9.81 -9.30 -1.34
N PRO A 189 -10.84 -9.35 -0.48
CA PRO A 189 -12.24 -9.39 -0.91
C PRO A 189 -12.60 -8.28 -1.90
N LEU A 190 -12.10 -7.06 -1.70
CA LEU A 190 -12.34 -5.94 -2.61
C LEU A 190 -11.66 -6.15 -3.96
N ASN A 191 -10.45 -6.70 -3.99
CA ASN A 191 -9.71 -6.96 -5.23
C ASN A 191 -10.23 -8.15 -6.03
N THR A 192 -11.01 -9.04 -5.41
CA THR A 192 -11.48 -10.26 -6.06
C THR A 192 -13.00 -10.26 -6.22
N LEU A 193 -13.73 -10.06 -5.14
CA LEU A 193 -15.19 -10.17 -5.13
C LEU A 193 -15.88 -8.98 -5.78
N ALA A 194 -15.25 -7.79 -5.84
CA ALA A 194 -15.85 -6.63 -6.50
C ALA A 194 -16.05 -6.88 -8.00
N TYR A 195 -15.01 -7.39 -8.67
CA TYR A 195 -15.09 -7.78 -10.09
C TYR A 195 -16.11 -8.89 -10.29
N ASN A 196 -16.09 -9.91 -9.42
CA ASN A 196 -17.03 -11.03 -9.48
C ASN A 196 -18.49 -10.60 -9.20
N TYR A 197 -18.71 -9.57 -8.40
CA TYR A 197 -20.04 -9.03 -8.13
C TYR A 197 -20.53 -8.24 -9.35
N MET A 198 -19.72 -7.33 -9.87
CA MET A 198 -20.06 -6.56 -11.07
C MET A 198 -20.29 -7.45 -12.29
N HIS A 199 -19.54 -8.55 -12.42
CA HIS A 199 -19.75 -9.54 -13.46
C HIS A 199 -21.14 -10.21 -13.38
N ASP A 200 -21.62 -10.47 -12.17
CA ASP A 200 -22.91 -11.13 -11.96
C ASP A 200 -24.10 -10.20 -12.18
N VAL A 201 -23.97 -8.93 -11.80
CA VAL A 201 -25.11 -8.01 -11.71
C VAL A 201 -25.16 -6.96 -12.81
N ALA A 202 -24.04 -6.68 -13.50
CA ALA A 202 -23.99 -5.64 -14.52
C ALA A 202 -24.10 -6.20 -15.95
N PRO A 203 -24.81 -5.50 -16.86
CA PRO A 203 -24.72 -5.73 -18.30
C PRO A 203 -23.28 -5.62 -18.80
N LYS A 204 -22.96 -6.24 -19.95
CA LYS A 204 -21.60 -6.28 -20.50
C LYS A 204 -20.91 -4.91 -20.61
N GLU A 205 -21.62 -3.92 -21.14
CA GLU A 205 -21.09 -2.57 -21.33
C GLU A 205 -20.76 -1.91 -19.98
N GLN A 206 -21.70 -1.98 -19.02
CA GLN A 206 -21.49 -1.48 -17.67
C GLN A 206 -20.42 -2.26 -16.91
N PHE A 207 -20.31 -3.56 -17.12
CA PHE A 207 -19.24 -4.39 -16.55
C PHE A 207 -17.87 -3.96 -17.05
N ASN A 208 -17.73 -3.72 -18.36
CA ASN A 208 -16.47 -3.24 -18.94
C ASN A 208 -16.08 -1.87 -18.37
N ILE A 209 -17.04 -0.95 -18.23
CA ILE A 209 -16.84 0.35 -17.57
C ILE A 209 -16.41 0.15 -16.12
N ALA A 210 -17.06 -0.75 -15.39
CA ALA A 210 -16.73 -1.03 -14.00
C ALA A 210 -15.32 -1.59 -13.82
N VAL A 211 -14.90 -2.52 -14.69
CA VAL A 211 -13.52 -3.04 -14.70
C VAL A 211 -12.52 -1.90 -14.95
N ALA A 212 -12.80 -1.02 -15.91
CA ALA A 212 -11.96 0.15 -16.18
C ALA A 212 -11.89 1.09 -14.96
N ALA A 213 -13.03 1.42 -14.36
CA ALA A 213 -13.11 2.29 -13.19
C ALA A 213 -12.36 1.70 -11.97
N LEU A 214 -12.52 0.41 -11.69
CA LEU A 214 -11.81 -0.30 -10.62
C LEU A 214 -10.29 -0.34 -10.86
N ASN A 215 -9.83 -0.45 -12.10
CA ASN A 215 -8.40 -0.41 -12.39
C ASN A 215 -7.83 1.02 -12.28
N MET A 216 -8.54 2.02 -12.82
CA MET A 216 -8.14 3.44 -12.73
C MET A 216 -8.10 3.93 -11.28
N SER A 217 -8.99 3.44 -10.42
CA SER A 217 -9.01 3.80 -9.00
C SER A 217 -7.73 3.43 -8.25
N MET A 218 -6.97 2.43 -8.73
CA MET A 218 -5.66 2.11 -8.14
C MET A 218 -4.70 3.30 -8.28
N MET A 219 -4.68 3.92 -9.45
CA MET A 219 -3.79 5.03 -9.77
C MET A 219 -4.20 6.30 -9.02
N VAL A 220 -5.49 6.61 -9.07
CA VAL A 220 -6.07 7.77 -8.39
C VAL A 220 -5.87 7.66 -6.89
N GLY A 221 -6.11 6.49 -6.30
CA GLY A 221 -5.93 6.29 -4.87
C GLY A 221 -4.46 6.38 -4.43
N THR A 222 -3.51 5.80 -5.18
CA THR A 222 -2.08 5.98 -4.90
C THR A 222 -1.69 7.46 -4.90
N ALA A 223 -2.18 8.25 -5.87
CA ALA A 223 -1.92 9.68 -5.95
C ALA A 223 -2.46 10.45 -4.74
N ILE A 224 -3.74 10.22 -4.42
CA ILE A 224 -4.39 10.83 -3.26
C ILE A 224 -3.64 10.45 -1.97
N GLY A 225 -3.20 9.19 -1.84
CA GLY A 225 -2.48 8.73 -0.65
C GLY A 225 -1.10 9.37 -0.49
N TYR A 226 -0.34 9.56 -1.58
CA TYR A 226 0.92 10.30 -1.52
C TYR A 226 0.73 11.75 -1.11
N LEU A 227 -0.29 12.43 -1.67
CA LEU A 227 -0.61 13.81 -1.32
C LEU A 227 -1.13 13.95 0.13
N ALA A 228 -2.01 13.04 0.55
CA ALA A 228 -2.55 13.01 1.90
C ALA A 228 -1.44 12.72 2.93
N GLY A 229 -0.55 11.76 2.64
CA GLY A 229 0.63 11.48 3.43
C GLY A 229 1.56 12.70 3.50
N ALA A 230 1.88 13.33 2.37
CA ALA A 230 2.72 14.53 2.36
C ALA A 230 2.14 15.67 3.21
N ALA A 231 0.81 15.84 3.20
CA ALA A 231 0.11 16.85 4.00
C ALA A 231 0.26 16.57 5.51
N THR A 232 0.07 15.33 5.96
CA THR A 232 0.22 14.97 7.38
C THR A 232 1.68 14.98 7.83
N LEU A 233 2.61 14.65 6.94
CA LEU A 233 4.05 14.69 7.22
C LEU A 233 4.60 16.11 7.36
N ASN A 234 3.90 17.13 6.88
CA ASN A 234 4.27 18.53 7.10
C ASN A 234 4.01 18.98 8.56
N LEU A 235 3.21 18.22 9.31
CA LEU A 235 3.00 18.43 10.74
C LEU A 235 4.02 17.62 11.55
N PRO A 236 4.53 18.13 12.68
CA PRO A 236 5.42 17.37 13.53
C PRO A 236 4.68 16.17 14.13
N HIS A 237 5.38 15.07 14.39
CA HIS A 237 4.78 13.87 14.99
C HIS A 237 4.12 14.13 16.37
N THR A 238 4.54 15.18 17.09
CA THR A 238 3.97 15.67 18.35
C THR A 238 2.74 16.55 18.20
N TRP A 239 2.25 16.77 16.97
CA TRP A 239 1.10 17.64 16.71
C TRP A 239 -0.08 17.31 17.66
N PRO A 240 -0.69 18.32 18.31
CA PRO A 240 -0.60 19.75 18.02
C PRO A 240 0.58 20.52 18.65
N TYR A 241 1.46 19.86 19.41
CA TYR A 241 2.62 20.50 20.02
C TYR A 241 3.74 20.76 19.00
N LYS A 242 4.28 21.98 19.02
CA LYS A 242 5.37 22.40 18.11
C LYS A 242 6.73 22.04 18.73
N PRO A 243 7.62 21.34 18.00
CA PRO A 243 8.99 21.11 18.45
C PRO A 243 9.85 22.38 18.31
N ASP A 244 10.89 22.47 19.12
CA ASP A 244 11.83 23.60 19.15
C ASP A 244 12.88 23.58 18.01
N PHE A 245 12.77 22.64 17.07
CA PHE A 245 13.69 22.51 15.93
C PHE A 245 13.00 22.71 14.58
N PRO A 246 13.72 23.23 13.56
CA PRO A 246 13.15 23.49 12.24
C PRO A 246 12.77 22.20 11.49
N LYS A 247 11.77 22.28 10.60
CA LYS A 247 11.32 21.16 9.75
C LYS A 247 12.40 20.58 8.84
N SER A 248 13.42 21.38 8.52
CA SER A 248 14.58 20.98 7.74
C SER A 248 15.56 20.08 8.50
N SER A 249 15.36 19.91 9.82
CA SER A 249 16.25 19.08 10.62
C SER A 249 16.22 17.62 10.14
N PRO A 250 17.38 16.96 9.99
CA PRO A 250 17.49 15.54 9.72
C PRO A 250 16.93 14.66 10.84
N ASN A 251 16.47 15.23 11.98
CA ASN A 251 15.75 14.52 13.04
C ASN A 251 14.22 14.73 12.98
N PHE A 252 13.70 15.52 12.03
CA PHE A 252 12.27 15.76 11.91
C PHE A 252 11.49 14.49 11.52
N VAL A 253 10.51 14.12 12.36
CA VAL A 253 9.54 13.05 12.10
C VAL A 253 8.17 13.70 11.96
N GLY A 254 7.51 13.45 10.83
CA GLY A 254 6.17 13.96 10.54
C GLY A 254 5.06 13.15 11.20
N ALA A 255 3.85 13.69 11.25
CA ALA A 255 2.66 13.06 11.86
C ALA A 255 2.07 11.94 10.99
N TRP A 256 2.86 10.87 10.77
CA TRP A 256 2.48 9.72 9.96
C TRP A 256 1.20 9.02 10.44
N TRP A 257 0.92 9.04 11.75
CA TRP A 257 -0.25 8.40 12.35
C TRP A 257 -1.57 9.05 11.93
N LEU A 258 -1.57 10.35 11.60
CA LEU A 258 -2.77 11.12 11.32
C LEU A 258 -3.46 10.65 10.03
N SER A 259 -2.69 10.31 9.00
CA SER A 259 -3.23 9.80 7.73
C SER A 259 -3.95 8.46 7.91
N TYR A 260 -3.46 7.60 8.80
CA TYR A 260 -4.10 6.32 9.10
C TYR A 260 -5.45 6.50 9.83
N ILE A 261 -5.57 7.46 10.74
CA ILE A 261 -6.85 7.75 11.43
C ILE A 261 -7.90 8.23 10.43
N VAL A 262 -7.54 9.16 9.55
CA VAL A 262 -8.47 9.69 8.52
C VAL A 262 -8.94 8.56 7.59
N ILE A 263 -8.02 7.68 7.18
CA ILE A 263 -8.36 6.52 6.34
C ILE A 263 -9.23 5.52 7.09
N ALA A 264 -8.95 5.26 8.37
CA ALA A 264 -9.76 4.35 9.19
C ALA A 264 -11.23 4.80 9.22
N VAL A 265 -11.48 6.08 9.52
CA VAL A 265 -12.84 6.63 9.58
C VAL A 265 -13.52 6.56 8.21
N THR A 266 -12.84 7.01 7.16
CA THR A 266 -13.44 7.06 5.81
C THR A 266 -13.72 5.67 5.24
N THR A 267 -12.83 4.70 5.44
CA THR A 267 -13.04 3.30 5.01
C THR A 267 -14.18 2.63 5.77
N ALA A 268 -14.30 2.87 7.09
CA ALA A 268 -15.41 2.37 7.89
C ALA A 268 -16.77 2.94 7.44
N VAL A 269 -16.82 4.24 7.11
CA VAL A 269 -18.05 4.89 6.59
C VAL A 269 -18.46 4.30 5.25
N VAL A 270 -17.50 4.07 4.33
CA VAL A 270 -17.78 3.49 3.00
C VAL A 270 -18.19 2.01 3.06
N ALA A 271 -17.84 1.29 4.12
CA ALA A 271 -18.29 -0.08 4.32
C ALA A 271 -19.83 -0.18 4.46
N LEU A 272 -20.48 0.83 5.04
CA LEU A 272 -21.93 0.85 5.29
C LEU A 272 -22.79 0.79 4.00
N PRO A 273 -22.62 1.69 3.01
CA PRO A 273 -23.39 1.61 1.78
C PRO A 273 -23.08 0.34 0.97
N ILE A 274 -21.86 -0.20 1.05
CA ILE A 274 -21.50 -1.47 0.41
C ILE A 274 -22.24 -2.64 1.06
N ALA A 275 -22.31 -2.67 2.39
CA ALA A 275 -23.02 -3.71 3.14
C ALA A 275 -24.53 -3.74 2.85
N ALA A 276 -25.10 -2.59 2.47
CA ALA A 276 -26.51 -2.45 2.16
C ALA A 276 -26.90 -2.97 0.76
N PHE A 277 -25.96 -3.20 -0.15
CA PHE A 277 -26.31 -3.81 -1.44
C PHE A 277 -26.80 -5.25 -1.27
N PRO A 278 -27.85 -5.66 -2.01
CA PRO A 278 -28.33 -7.03 -2.00
C PRO A 278 -27.34 -7.99 -2.70
N ARG A 279 -27.51 -9.29 -2.45
CA ARG A 279 -26.69 -10.36 -3.05
C ARG A 279 -26.76 -10.32 -4.58
N ASP A 280 -27.96 -10.09 -5.10
CA ASP A 280 -28.25 -10.02 -6.52
C ASP A 280 -29.11 -8.77 -6.77
N LEU A 281 -28.84 -8.06 -7.87
CA LEU A 281 -29.67 -6.93 -8.29
C LEU A 281 -30.89 -7.42 -9.09
N PRO A 282 -31.97 -6.62 -9.18
CA PRO A 282 -33.09 -6.94 -10.06
C PRO A 282 -32.60 -7.19 -11.50
N GLY A 283 -32.88 -8.37 -12.04
CA GLY A 283 -32.43 -8.77 -13.40
C GLY A 283 -31.08 -9.50 -13.45
N ALA A 284 -30.40 -9.73 -12.33
CA ALA A 284 -29.14 -10.48 -12.29
C ALA A 284 -29.29 -11.93 -12.81
N ASP A 285 -30.43 -12.57 -12.60
CA ASP A 285 -30.69 -13.93 -13.09
C ASP A 285 -30.72 -14.01 -14.63
N LEU A 286 -31.25 -12.97 -15.29
CA LEU A 286 -31.22 -12.85 -16.75
C LEU A 286 -29.78 -12.66 -17.24
N MET A 287 -28.99 -11.86 -16.55
CA MET A 287 -27.57 -11.64 -16.88
C MET A 287 -26.77 -12.95 -16.76
N ARG A 288 -26.95 -13.70 -15.67
CA ARG A 288 -26.29 -15.01 -15.48
C ARG A 288 -26.68 -16.01 -16.57
N LYS A 289 -27.97 -16.09 -16.93
CA LYS A 289 -28.44 -16.96 -18.02
C LYS A 289 -27.82 -16.57 -19.36
N SER A 290 -27.85 -15.29 -19.72
CA SER A 290 -27.24 -14.79 -20.96
C SER A 290 -25.75 -15.12 -21.07
N ARG A 291 -24.98 -14.98 -19.98
CA ARG A 291 -23.54 -15.31 -19.99
C ARG A 291 -23.27 -16.81 -20.07
N LYS A 292 -24.09 -17.65 -19.45
CA LYS A 292 -23.98 -19.12 -19.60
C LYS A 292 -24.20 -19.53 -21.06
N THR A 293 -25.23 -18.99 -21.71
CA THR A 293 -25.52 -19.24 -23.13
C THR A 293 -24.36 -18.82 -24.04
N GLU A 294 -23.66 -17.72 -23.72
CA GLU A 294 -22.49 -17.29 -24.49
C GLU A 294 -21.23 -18.13 -24.23
N ALA A 295 -21.02 -18.59 -23.00
CA ALA A 295 -19.90 -19.47 -22.66
C ALA A 295 -20.07 -20.89 -23.25
N HIS A 296 -21.33 -21.33 -23.46
CA HIS A 296 -21.67 -22.67 -23.97
C HIS A 296 -22.04 -22.65 -25.46
N LYS A 297 -21.75 -21.58 -26.20
CA LYS A 297 -21.97 -21.49 -27.67
C LYS A 297 -21.14 -22.48 -28.52
N GLY A 298 -20.61 -23.55 -27.93
CA GLY A 298 -19.87 -24.61 -28.60
C GLY A 298 -19.88 -25.98 -27.88
N GLN A 299 -20.72 -26.20 -26.88
CA GLN A 299 -20.88 -27.54 -26.26
C GLN A 299 -22.22 -27.62 -25.53
N ASP A 300 -23.15 -28.40 -26.10
CA ASP A 300 -24.33 -28.91 -25.40
C ASP A 300 -23.86 -30.02 -24.47
N ASP A 301 -23.68 -29.73 -23.18
CA ASP A 301 -23.58 -30.75 -22.13
C ASP A 301 -24.20 -30.25 -20.82
N ASP A 302 -24.73 -31.21 -20.08
CA ASP A 302 -25.76 -31.14 -19.04
C ASP A 302 -25.61 -30.10 -17.92
N GLU A 303 -26.77 -29.66 -17.45
CA GLU A 303 -26.98 -28.89 -16.22
C GLU A 303 -26.39 -29.60 -15.00
N THR A 304 -25.16 -29.27 -14.63
CA THR A 304 -24.75 -29.35 -13.23
C THR A 304 -24.09 -28.04 -12.83
N ALA A 305 -24.69 -27.40 -11.83
CA ALA A 305 -24.07 -26.28 -11.14
C ALA A 305 -22.63 -26.65 -10.83
N ILE A 306 -21.68 -25.83 -11.29
CA ILE A 306 -20.24 -25.96 -10.98
C ILE A 306 -20.08 -25.74 -9.46
N PHE A 307 -20.42 -26.76 -8.68
CA PHE A 307 -19.88 -26.95 -7.35
C PHE A 307 -18.43 -27.33 -7.60
N VAL A 308 -17.54 -26.34 -7.52
CA VAL A 308 -16.10 -26.59 -7.52
C VAL A 308 -15.80 -27.47 -6.31
N HIS A 309 -15.69 -28.77 -6.53
CA HIS A 309 -15.27 -29.68 -5.49
C HIS A 309 -13.77 -29.44 -5.28
N TRP A 310 -13.30 -29.40 -4.03
CA TRP A 310 -11.88 -29.15 -3.71
C TRP A 310 -10.92 -30.10 -4.44
N ARG A 311 -11.41 -31.28 -4.83
CA ARG A 311 -10.66 -32.28 -5.62
C ARG A 311 -10.41 -31.87 -7.07
N ASP A 312 -11.27 -31.05 -7.67
CA ASP A 312 -11.16 -30.65 -9.07
C ASP A 312 -10.25 -29.43 -9.26
N ILE A 313 -10.09 -28.61 -8.21
CA ILE A 313 -9.20 -27.43 -8.20
C ILE A 313 -7.77 -27.84 -8.54
N GLY A 314 -7.28 -28.96 -7.97
CA GLY A 314 -5.93 -29.45 -8.22
C GLY A 314 -5.70 -29.82 -9.68
N GLY A 315 -6.70 -30.43 -10.33
CA GLY A 315 -6.64 -30.78 -11.76
C GLY A 315 -6.60 -29.55 -12.66
N HIS A 316 -7.46 -28.56 -12.39
CA HIS A 316 -7.48 -27.29 -13.12
C HIS A 316 -6.20 -26.47 -12.91
N ALA A 317 -5.71 -26.39 -11.68
CA ALA A 317 -4.45 -25.73 -11.35
C ALA A 317 -3.29 -26.40 -12.08
N LYS A 318 -3.23 -27.75 -12.08
CA LYS A 318 -2.22 -28.52 -12.82
C LYS A 318 -2.23 -28.17 -14.31
N ARG A 319 -3.41 -28.11 -14.92
CA ARG A 319 -3.54 -27.76 -16.35
C ARG A 319 -3.02 -26.34 -16.65
N LEU A 320 -3.25 -25.39 -15.76
CA LEU A 320 -2.76 -24.01 -15.88
C LEU A 320 -1.23 -23.94 -15.75
N ILE A 321 -0.64 -24.57 -14.74
CA ILE A 321 0.81 -24.55 -14.52
C ILE A 321 1.59 -25.38 -15.55
N THR A 322 0.95 -26.30 -16.27
CA THR A 322 1.57 -27.02 -17.40
C THR A 322 1.45 -26.26 -18.73
N ASN A 323 0.68 -25.17 -18.78
CA ASN A 323 0.53 -24.37 -19.98
C ASN A 323 1.71 -23.38 -20.11
N GLY A 324 2.70 -23.74 -20.92
CA GLY A 324 3.94 -22.97 -21.12
C GLY A 324 3.72 -21.47 -21.39
N PRO A 325 2.89 -21.08 -22.38
CA PRO A 325 2.54 -19.67 -22.61
C PRO A 325 1.96 -18.95 -21.39
N TYR A 326 1.07 -19.60 -20.64
CA TYR A 326 0.48 -19.02 -19.43
C TYR A 326 1.56 -18.82 -18.34
N VAL A 327 2.41 -19.81 -18.11
CA VAL A 327 3.50 -19.72 -17.14
C VAL A 327 4.50 -18.62 -17.52
N ALA A 328 4.88 -18.53 -18.80
CA ALA A 328 5.77 -17.48 -19.28
C ALA A 328 5.17 -16.08 -19.07
N LEU A 329 3.88 -15.91 -19.36
CA LEU A 329 3.18 -14.65 -19.14
C LEU A 329 3.06 -14.31 -17.65
N ALA A 330 2.76 -15.30 -16.79
CA ALA A 330 2.69 -15.12 -15.34
C ALA A 330 4.05 -14.73 -14.75
N LEU A 331 5.14 -15.35 -15.20
CA LEU A 331 6.51 -14.99 -14.81
C LEU A 331 6.85 -13.55 -15.23
N TYR A 332 6.53 -13.18 -16.47
CA TYR A 332 6.72 -11.82 -16.97
C TYR A 332 5.98 -10.79 -16.11
N TYR A 333 4.69 -11.01 -15.83
CA TYR A 333 3.91 -10.11 -14.96
C TYR A 333 4.49 -10.02 -13.55
N SER A 334 4.93 -11.15 -12.98
CA SER A 334 5.49 -11.19 -11.63
C SER A 334 6.79 -10.38 -11.52
N ILE A 335 7.69 -10.50 -12.51
CA ILE A 335 8.95 -9.73 -12.55
C ILE A 335 8.65 -8.23 -12.70
N ASN A 336 7.78 -7.84 -13.64
CA ASN A 336 7.45 -6.42 -13.85
C ASN A 336 6.76 -5.81 -12.63
N TYR A 337 5.85 -6.55 -12.00
CA TYR A 337 5.15 -6.10 -10.81
C TYR A 337 6.11 -5.94 -9.62
N SER A 338 7.02 -6.90 -9.42
CA SER A 338 8.07 -6.82 -8.39
C SER A 338 8.96 -5.57 -8.56
N THR A 339 9.45 -5.33 -9.78
CA THR A 339 10.26 -4.14 -10.09
C THR A 339 9.48 -2.84 -9.85
N THR A 340 8.22 -2.79 -10.27
CA THR A 340 7.38 -1.59 -10.15
C THR A 340 7.04 -1.28 -8.68
N ASN A 341 6.60 -2.27 -7.90
CA ASN A 341 6.29 -2.10 -6.49
C ASN A 341 7.55 -1.78 -5.67
N GLY A 342 8.64 -2.52 -5.89
CA GLY A 342 9.90 -2.26 -5.19
C GLY A 342 10.41 -0.85 -5.43
N PHE A 343 10.33 -0.34 -6.66
CA PHE A 343 10.66 1.06 -6.93
C PHE A 343 9.67 2.03 -6.27
N ALA A 344 8.36 1.76 -6.37
CA ALA A 344 7.33 2.65 -5.83
C ALA A 344 7.43 2.83 -4.30
N ASP A 345 7.70 1.77 -3.56
CA ASP A 345 7.75 1.79 -2.09
C ASP A 345 8.97 2.56 -1.55
N PHE A 346 10.09 2.52 -2.26
CA PHE A 346 11.33 3.19 -1.86
C PHE A 346 11.59 4.51 -2.60
N ALA A 347 10.81 4.85 -3.62
CA ALA A 347 10.97 6.07 -4.40
C ALA A 347 11.01 7.35 -3.54
N PRO A 348 10.13 7.56 -2.54
CA PRO A 348 10.19 8.76 -1.69
C PRO A 348 11.51 8.84 -0.93
N LYS A 349 12.00 7.71 -0.43
CA LYS A 349 13.28 7.60 0.28
C LYS A 349 14.43 7.93 -0.66
N LEU A 350 14.47 7.32 -1.85
CA LEU A 350 15.50 7.56 -2.85
C LEU A 350 15.54 9.04 -3.29
N VAL A 351 14.38 9.65 -3.51
CA VAL A 351 14.29 11.07 -3.88
C VAL A 351 14.71 11.96 -2.72
N GLN A 352 14.30 11.64 -1.49
CA GLN A 352 14.66 12.38 -0.29
C GLN A 352 16.17 12.34 -0.04
N THR A 353 16.79 11.15 -0.10
CA THR A 353 18.22 10.99 0.15
C THR A 353 19.07 11.47 -1.02
N GLY A 354 18.66 11.19 -2.26
CA GLY A 354 19.44 11.49 -3.47
C GLY A 354 19.45 12.97 -3.85
N PHE A 355 18.36 13.70 -3.58
CA PHE A 355 18.24 15.13 -3.91
C PHE A 355 18.21 16.06 -2.69
N GLY A 356 18.34 15.53 -1.47
CA GLY A 356 18.31 16.33 -0.24
C GLY A 356 16.98 17.08 -0.02
N LEU A 357 15.89 16.60 -0.62
CA LEU A 357 14.58 17.25 -0.54
C LEU A 357 13.93 17.04 0.83
N SER A 358 13.08 17.97 1.25
CA SER A 358 12.23 17.77 2.44
C SER A 358 11.28 16.58 2.23
N ALA A 359 10.90 15.90 3.31
CA ALA A 359 10.01 14.74 3.26
C ALA A 359 8.71 14.97 2.45
N PRO A 360 7.97 16.08 2.66
CA PRO A 360 6.78 16.37 1.87
C PRO A 360 7.08 16.58 0.38
N SER A 361 8.15 17.30 0.04
CA SER A 361 8.53 17.52 -1.37
C SER A 361 8.98 16.24 -2.07
N ALA A 362 9.70 15.36 -1.36
CA ALA A 362 10.14 14.08 -1.90
C ALA A 362 8.95 13.13 -2.15
N ALA A 363 8.00 13.06 -1.20
CA ALA A 363 6.78 12.28 -1.36
C ALA A 363 5.91 12.78 -2.54
N VAL A 364 5.79 14.11 -2.72
CA VAL A 364 5.07 14.69 -3.86
C VAL A 364 5.78 14.40 -5.18
N ALA A 365 7.10 14.55 -5.25
CA ALA A 365 7.87 14.28 -6.46
C ALA A 365 7.81 12.80 -6.88
N ALA A 366 7.99 11.88 -5.93
CA ALA A 366 7.85 10.45 -6.15
C ALA A 366 6.42 10.08 -6.57
N GLY A 367 5.42 10.60 -5.85
CA GLY A 367 4.01 10.38 -6.14
C GLY A 367 3.62 10.86 -7.55
N LEU A 368 4.01 12.07 -7.95
CA LEU A 368 3.70 12.63 -9.26
C LEU A 368 4.33 11.80 -10.39
N THR A 369 5.59 11.38 -10.21
CA THR A 369 6.31 10.60 -11.21
C THR A 369 5.67 9.22 -11.41
N LEU A 370 5.40 8.50 -10.33
CA LEU A 370 4.81 7.16 -10.38
C LEU A 370 3.37 7.16 -10.92
N VAL A 371 2.57 8.14 -10.47
CA VAL A 371 1.15 8.23 -10.83
C VAL A 371 0.95 8.66 -12.27
N LEU A 372 1.78 9.56 -12.80
CA LEU A 372 1.64 10.04 -14.19
C LEU A 372 2.32 9.13 -15.21
N ALA A 373 3.36 8.39 -14.84
CA ALA A 373 4.04 7.50 -15.76
C ALA A 373 3.12 6.36 -16.26
N ALA A 374 2.34 5.76 -15.38
CA ALA A 374 1.53 4.59 -15.73
C ALA A 374 0.35 4.89 -16.69
N PRO A 375 -0.45 5.98 -16.55
CA PRO A 375 -1.51 6.30 -17.49
C PRO A 375 -0.93 6.72 -18.84
N VAL A 376 0.15 7.52 -18.84
CA VAL A 376 0.83 7.96 -20.07
C VAL A 376 1.35 6.74 -20.83
N GLY A 377 2.02 5.81 -20.15
CA GLY A 377 2.50 4.56 -20.74
C GLY A 377 1.36 3.69 -21.29
N THR A 378 0.27 3.53 -20.53
CA THR A 378 -0.88 2.72 -20.94
C THR A 378 -1.59 3.32 -22.17
N ILE A 379 -1.81 4.63 -22.19
CA ILE A 379 -2.42 5.33 -23.32
C ILE A 379 -1.51 5.25 -24.54
N ALA A 380 -0.21 5.51 -24.38
CA ALA A 380 0.76 5.41 -25.47
C ALA A 380 0.80 4.00 -26.07
N ALA A 381 0.86 2.96 -25.23
CA ALA A 381 0.83 1.56 -25.66
C ALA A 381 -0.46 1.22 -26.42
N THR A 382 -1.61 1.68 -25.91
CA THR A 382 -2.93 1.45 -26.54
C THR A 382 -3.06 2.15 -27.89
N VAL A 383 -2.63 3.41 -27.98
CA VAL A 383 -2.66 4.17 -29.23
C VAL A 383 -1.72 3.55 -30.25
N LEU A 384 -0.52 3.14 -29.83
CA LEU A 384 0.48 2.53 -30.69
C LEU A 384 0.01 1.16 -31.22
N SER A 385 -0.54 0.30 -30.36
CA SER A 385 -1.06 -1.01 -30.77
C SER A 385 -2.23 -0.88 -31.74
N ASN A 386 -3.13 0.07 -31.49
CA ASN A 386 -4.34 0.27 -32.30
C ASN A 386 -4.03 0.92 -33.65
N LYS A 387 -3.14 1.93 -33.69
CA LYS A 387 -2.78 2.61 -34.94
C LYS A 387 -1.91 1.75 -35.85
N LEU A 388 -0.95 1.03 -35.28
CA LEU A 388 0.02 0.25 -36.07
C LEU A 388 -0.44 -1.19 -36.36
N LYS A 389 -1.61 -1.62 -35.82
CA LYS A 389 -2.13 -2.99 -35.95
C LYS A 389 -1.04 -4.05 -35.72
N LEU A 390 -0.27 -3.87 -34.64
CA LEU A 390 0.92 -4.65 -34.38
C LEU A 390 0.58 -6.14 -34.24
N SER A 391 1.38 -6.99 -34.85
CA SER A 391 1.29 -8.44 -34.59
C SER A 391 1.69 -8.75 -33.14
N CYS A 392 1.17 -9.84 -32.58
CA CYS A 392 1.53 -10.29 -31.22
C CYS A 392 3.05 -10.45 -31.06
N ARG A 393 3.74 -10.94 -32.11
CA ARG A 393 5.20 -11.05 -32.13
C ARG A 393 5.88 -9.70 -31.99
N THR A 394 5.45 -8.70 -32.77
CA THR A 394 6.02 -7.35 -32.71
C THR A 394 5.77 -6.72 -31.34
N LEU A 395 4.57 -6.88 -30.78
CA LEU A 395 4.24 -6.38 -29.43
C LEU A 395 5.18 -6.96 -28.36
N MET A 396 5.39 -8.27 -28.38
CA MET A 396 6.32 -8.93 -27.46
C MET A 396 7.76 -8.45 -27.63
N THR A 397 8.21 -8.19 -28.87
CA THR A 397 9.53 -7.61 -29.12
C THR A 397 9.67 -6.23 -28.49
N TRP A 398 8.67 -5.35 -28.66
CA TRP A 398 8.68 -4.02 -28.04
C TRP A 398 8.71 -4.09 -26.52
N VAL A 399 7.92 -4.98 -25.92
CA VAL A 399 7.93 -5.22 -24.47
C VAL A 399 9.31 -5.64 -23.98
N CYS A 400 9.98 -6.57 -24.68
CA CYS A 400 11.34 -6.99 -24.33
C CYS A 400 12.35 -5.85 -24.44
N VAL A 401 12.30 -5.05 -25.52
CA VAL A 401 13.20 -3.91 -25.71
C VAL A 401 13.03 -2.88 -24.60
N ILE A 402 11.79 -2.50 -24.28
CA ILE A 402 11.50 -1.56 -23.19
C ILE A 402 12.01 -2.11 -21.84
N SER A 403 11.75 -3.38 -21.55
CA SER A 403 12.21 -4.01 -20.30
C SER A 403 13.75 -4.02 -20.19
N LEU A 404 14.44 -4.33 -21.29
CA LEU A 404 15.90 -4.27 -21.37
C LEU A 404 16.44 -2.86 -21.14
N THR A 405 15.80 -1.84 -21.73
CA THR A 405 16.21 -0.45 -21.50
C THR A 405 16.08 -0.06 -20.03
N VAL A 406 14.99 -0.44 -19.35
CA VAL A 406 14.82 -0.17 -17.91
C VAL A 406 15.94 -0.84 -17.11
N CYS A 407 16.28 -2.10 -17.40
CA CYS A 407 17.39 -2.79 -16.74
C CYS A 407 18.75 -2.11 -16.96
N LEU A 408 18.99 -1.54 -18.16
CA LEU A 408 20.23 -0.82 -18.47
C LEU A 408 20.34 0.50 -17.71
N PHE A 409 19.22 1.18 -17.46
CA PHE A 409 19.19 2.46 -16.72
C PHE A 409 19.05 2.28 -15.21
N ALA A 410 18.59 1.14 -14.69
CA ALA A 410 18.44 0.90 -13.25
C ALA A 410 19.72 1.20 -12.41
N PRO A 411 20.96 0.90 -12.88
CA PRO A 411 22.18 1.24 -12.15
C PRO A 411 22.40 2.74 -11.94
N THR A 412 21.74 3.64 -12.70
CA THR A 412 21.86 5.08 -12.45
C THR A 412 21.25 5.48 -11.11
N LEU A 413 20.33 4.67 -10.55
CA LEU A 413 19.80 4.87 -9.20
C LEU A 413 20.81 4.52 -8.09
N LEU A 414 21.88 3.80 -8.44
CA LEU A 414 23.00 3.49 -7.54
C LEU A 414 24.10 4.55 -7.60
N THR A 415 23.93 5.61 -8.41
CA THR A 415 24.87 6.72 -8.36
C THR A 415 24.79 7.37 -6.98
N PRO A 416 25.92 7.46 -6.24
CA PRO A 416 25.94 8.19 -4.98
C PRO A 416 25.51 9.65 -5.25
N CYS A 417 24.99 10.31 -4.21
CA CYS A 417 24.64 11.73 -4.25
C CYS A 417 25.68 12.52 -5.04
N GLN A 418 25.23 13.52 -5.79
CA GLN A 418 26.08 14.38 -6.62
C GLN A 418 27.30 14.84 -5.80
N GLY A 419 28.47 14.25 -6.11
CA GLY A 419 29.74 14.44 -5.42
C GLY A 419 30.08 13.32 -4.44
N SER A 420 30.81 12.30 -4.92
CA SER A 420 32.04 11.74 -4.31
C SER A 420 32.20 10.22 -4.51
N GLU A 421 33.43 9.80 -4.82
CA GLU A 421 33.83 8.41 -4.67
C GLU A 421 33.61 7.99 -3.21
N LEU A 422 32.98 6.83 -3.00
CA LEU A 422 32.76 6.24 -1.68
C LEU A 422 34.09 5.72 -1.12
N ARG A 423 35.00 6.63 -0.74
CA ARG A 423 36.20 6.30 0.01
C ARG A 423 35.75 6.12 1.46
N ILE A 424 35.51 4.86 1.84
CA ILE A 424 35.51 4.46 3.25
C ILE A 424 36.97 4.58 3.71
N SER A 425 37.46 5.80 3.88
CA SER A 425 38.76 6.02 4.48
C SER A 425 38.59 5.75 5.97
N ASN A 426 39.08 4.60 6.43
CA ASN A 426 39.31 4.38 7.86
C ASN A 426 40.32 5.40 8.41
N GLU A 427 41.03 6.11 7.54
CA GLU A 427 42.00 7.13 7.88
C GLU A 427 41.61 8.46 7.25
N THR A 428 41.13 9.40 8.07
CA THR A 428 41.73 10.75 8.16
C THR A 428 41.16 11.47 9.37
N CYS A 429 41.53 10.96 10.54
CA CYS A 429 41.80 11.80 11.70
C CYS A 429 43.23 12.33 11.50
N SER A 430 43.42 13.37 10.68
CA SER A 430 44.74 13.94 10.37
C SER A 430 45.36 14.70 11.56
N VAL A 431 44.63 14.84 12.66
CA VAL A 431 45.10 15.42 13.91
C VAL A 431 44.64 14.45 15.00
N GLY A 432 45.55 13.66 15.58
CA GLY A 432 45.28 12.49 16.45
C GLY A 432 44.49 12.75 17.74
N VAL A 433 43.27 13.28 17.63
CA VAL A 433 42.42 13.78 18.73
C VAL A 433 41.06 13.09 18.75
N CYS A 434 40.60 12.45 17.68
CA CYS A 434 39.30 11.79 17.66
C CYS A 434 39.43 10.27 17.87
N LYS A 435 39.13 9.80 19.09
CA LYS A 435 38.81 8.40 19.38
C LYS A 435 37.33 8.16 19.06
N CYS A 436 36.98 8.09 17.77
CA CYS A 436 35.61 7.81 17.36
C CYS A 436 35.25 6.36 17.69
N THR A 437 34.14 6.15 18.40
CA THR A 437 33.58 4.80 18.57
C THR A 437 33.04 4.28 17.24
N ASP A 438 33.21 2.99 16.96
CA ASP A 438 32.65 2.27 15.81
C ASP A 438 31.12 2.08 15.88
N ALA A 439 30.41 3.11 16.33
CA ALA A 439 28.96 3.12 16.36
C ALA A 439 28.36 3.34 14.96
N GLU A 440 27.05 3.12 14.88
CA GLU A 440 26.18 3.16 13.69
C GLU A 440 26.56 4.26 12.68
N ILE A 441 26.63 3.90 11.38
CA ILE A 441 27.06 4.79 10.30
C ILE A 441 26.10 5.98 10.19
N GLN A 442 26.59 7.18 10.45
CA GLN A 442 25.88 8.44 10.20
C GLN A 442 26.64 9.23 9.14
N ALA A 443 26.45 8.83 7.88
CA ALA A 443 27.22 9.38 6.78
C ALA A 443 27.03 10.91 6.66
N VAL A 444 28.12 11.65 6.59
CA VAL A 444 28.13 13.10 6.35
C VAL A 444 28.95 13.43 5.12
N CYS A 445 28.45 14.35 4.29
CA CYS A 445 29.20 14.85 3.14
C CYS A 445 30.06 16.04 3.58
N GLY A 446 31.37 15.94 3.37
CA GLY A 446 32.33 17.03 3.57
C GLY A 446 32.28 18.04 2.42
N ALA A 447 32.70 19.27 2.72
CA ALA A 447 32.80 20.34 1.73
C ALA A 447 33.91 20.08 0.68
N ASP A 448 34.83 19.18 0.98
CA ASP A 448 35.83 18.62 0.07
C ASP A 448 35.28 17.63 -0.95
N GLY A 449 33.98 17.31 -0.88
CA GLY A 449 33.38 16.34 -1.76
C GLY A 449 33.83 14.92 -1.43
N TYR A 450 33.96 14.58 -0.15
CA TYR A 450 34.05 13.20 0.35
C TYR A 450 32.88 12.87 1.29
N THR A 451 32.52 11.58 1.38
CA THR A 451 31.51 11.09 2.34
C THR A 451 32.21 10.38 3.51
N TYR A 452 32.02 10.87 4.73
CA TYR A 452 32.62 10.32 5.94
C TYR A 452 31.65 9.41 6.70
N LYS A 453 32.17 8.40 7.39
CA LYS A 453 31.39 7.43 8.18
C LYS A 453 30.57 8.09 9.29
N SER A 454 31.09 9.14 9.91
CA SER A 454 30.40 10.00 10.88
C SER A 454 31.00 11.38 10.92
N ALA A 455 30.31 12.37 11.52
CA ALA A 455 30.85 13.71 11.76
C ALA A 455 32.16 13.69 12.57
N CYS A 456 32.34 12.72 13.47
CA CYS A 456 33.59 12.50 14.19
C CYS A 456 34.73 12.06 13.25
N HIS A 457 34.45 11.14 12.32
CA HIS A 457 35.42 10.72 11.30
C HIS A 457 35.74 11.83 10.28
N ALA A 458 34.87 12.84 10.17
CA ALA A 458 35.10 14.04 9.38
C ALA A 458 35.89 15.14 10.13
N GLY A 459 36.37 14.88 11.36
CA GLY A 459 37.14 15.85 12.15
C GLY A 459 36.31 16.99 12.72
N CYS A 460 34.99 16.83 12.82
CA CYS A 460 34.11 17.88 13.32
C CYS A 460 34.15 17.97 14.85
N THR A 461 34.34 19.18 15.37
CA THR A 461 34.57 19.43 16.80
C THR A 461 33.34 20.01 17.50
N SER A 462 32.43 20.64 16.76
CA SER A 462 31.21 21.24 17.32
C SER A 462 30.01 21.13 16.37
N THR A 463 28.81 21.13 16.95
CA THR A 463 27.53 21.16 16.24
C THR A 463 26.82 22.48 16.47
N ASN A 464 26.30 23.11 15.41
CA ASN A 464 25.40 24.25 15.56
C ASN A 464 23.93 23.79 15.44
N SER A 465 23.18 23.97 16.53
CA SER A 465 21.84 23.45 16.76
C SER A 465 20.75 24.02 15.85
N SER A 466 21.02 25.14 15.16
CA SER A 466 20.04 25.82 14.30
C SER A 466 19.99 25.29 12.86
N ALA A 467 21.04 24.61 12.38
CA ALA A 467 21.17 24.22 10.97
C ALA A 467 21.68 22.80 10.71
N VAL A 468 22.04 22.01 11.73
CA VAL A 468 22.82 20.77 11.57
C VAL A 468 24.03 21.00 10.66
N SER A 469 24.72 22.11 10.90
CA SER A 469 26.03 22.39 10.35
C SER A 469 27.07 21.94 11.37
N PHE A 470 27.99 21.08 10.92
CA PHE A 470 29.13 20.64 11.70
C PHE A 470 30.31 21.57 11.41
N SER A 471 30.94 22.09 12.46
CA SER A 471 32.19 22.85 12.34
C SER A 471 33.34 21.85 12.35
N CYS A 472 33.99 21.68 11.21
CA CYS A 472 35.09 20.74 11.05
C CYS A 472 36.39 21.52 10.87
N SER A 473 37.38 21.20 11.69
CA SER A 473 38.70 21.81 11.65
C SER A 473 39.49 21.08 10.57
N TYR A 474 39.74 21.74 9.44
CA TYR A 474 40.63 21.23 8.39
C TYR A 474 42.10 21.36 8.79
#